data_AF-A0A833YFK3-F1
#
_entry.id   AF-A0A833YFK3-F1
#
_cell.length_a   1.000
_cell.length_b   1.000
_cell.length_c   1.000
_cell.angle_alpha   90.00
_cell.angle_beta   90.00
_cell.angle_gamma   90.00
#
_symmetry.space_group_name_H-M   'P 1'
#
loop_
_entity.id
_entity.type
_entity.pdbx_description
1 polymer ?
#
loop_
_entity_poly.entity_id
_entity_poly.type
_entity_poly.pdbx_seq_one_letter_code
_entity_poly.pdbx_strand_id
1 'polypeptide(L)'
;MYRIPLITDAFSNCSMLHASHIINPYKNYCTYSTDFQYFNSSLTLAMCGNSVVDDGEECDCGSFKQCYTNACCQSDCTFRPGSACNTGMCCTNCSFSPPGTLCRPIQNICDLPEYCLGLTSTCPEDVYLQDGTPCSEVSYCYHGNCTDRSVHCKEIFGEGAINAPDACYTMNKRGNRFGHCRRDTIPPTIICADADIQCGRLQCTNVTHLPRLQDHVGFHQSVIQGSLCFGVDLHIGTYTTDVGHVRPGTPCGGGYYCNNSVCNASVADMNYDCEPNKCNYRGVCNSKRNCHCHIGWEPPRCINKGAGGSLDSGPPPRRMRSVRQSDKSVVYFRVVFGRMYAFIAALLFGVATNVKIIKTTPTQETAI
;
A
#
# COMPACT_ATOMS: atom_id res chain seq x y z
N MET A 1 -37.49 33.76 6.81
CA MET A 1 -37.96 32.56 7.52
C MET A 1 -36.96 31.43 7.24
N TYR A 2 -35.93 31.28 8.07
CA TYR A 2 -35.22 29.99 8.16
C TYR A 2 -35.90 29.24 9.31
N ARG A 3 -36.82 28.35 8.94
CA ARG A 3 -37.54 27.47 9.86
C ARG A 3 -36.62 26.31 10.21
N ILE A 4 -36.59 26.00 11.50
CA ILE A 4 -35.84 24.95 12.22
C ILE A 4 -34.40 25.37 12.57
N PRO A 5 -34.04 25.50 13.87
CA PRO A 5 -32.65 25.61 14.26
C PRO A 5 -31.95 24.32 13.85
N LEU A 6 -31.09 24.40 12.83
CA LEU A 6 -30.15 23.32 12.55
C LEU A 6 -29.24 23.20 13.77
N ILE A 7 -29.08 21.98 14.29
CA ILE A 7 -28.09 21.69 15.33
C ILE A 7 -26.72 22.13 14.77
N THR A 8 -26.08 23.08 15.45
CA THR A 8 -24.79 23.67 15.06
C THR A 8 -23.75 23.43 16.13
N ASP A 9 -22.58 23.04 15.68
CA ASP A 9 -21.34 22.82 16.43
C ASP A 9 -20.33 23.98 16.22
N ALA A 10 -20.76 25.04 15.53
CA ALA A 10 -19.95 26.22 15.24
C ALA A 10 -20.43 27.45 16.00
N PHE A 11 -19.48 28.24 16.51
CA PHE A 11 -19.74 29.57 17.05
C PHE A 11 -20.11 30.55 15.92
N SER A 12 -20.96 31.54 16.25
CA SER A 12 -21.17 32.67 15.35
C SER A 12 -19.90 33.52 15.22
N ASN A 13 -19.77 34.28 14.15
CA ASN A 13 -18.70 35.27 13.98
C ASN A 13 -18.62 36.25 15.17
N CYS A 14 -19.76 36.69 15.70
CA CYS A 14 -19.85 37.55 16.88
C CYS A 14 -19.32 36.84 18.14
N SER A 15 -19.67 35.56 18.32
CA SER A 15 -19.20 34.75 19.44
C SER A 15 -17.69 34.53 19.38
N MET A 16 -17.14 34.29 18.18
CA MET A 16 -15.70 34.12 17.97
C MET A 16 -14.93 35.42 18.26
N LEU A 17 -15.43 36.56 17.76
CA LEU A 17 -14.85 37.87 18.05
C LEU A 17 -14.89 38.15 19.56
N HIS A 18 -16.03 37.91 20.22
CA HIS A 18 -16.15 38.11 21.65
C HIS A 18 -15.23 37.19 22.46
N ALA A 19 -15.11 35.91 22.08
CA ALA A 19 -14.17 34.98 22.68
C ALA A 19 -12.72 35.46 22.51
N SER A 20 -12.32 35.95 21.33
CA SER A 20 -10.98 36.49 21.10
C SER A 20 -10.68 37.73 21.96
N HIS A 21 -11.69 38.54 22.27
CA HIS A 21 -11.56 39.67 23.18
C HIS A 21 -11.43 39.24 24.66
N ILE A 22 -12.12 38.16 25.05
CA ILE A 22 -12.03 37.59 26.39
C ILE A 22 -10.68 36.90 26.58
N ILE A 23 -10.28 36.06 25.62
CA ILE A 23 -9.05 35.27 25.64
C ILE A 23 -7.89 36.15 25.17
N ASN A 24 -7.55 37.16 25.99
CA ASN A 24 -6.42 38.04 25.76
C ASN A 24 -5.21 37.53 26.56
N PRO A 25 -4.04 37.32 25.93
CA PRO A 25 -2.84 36.79 26.61
C PRO A 25 -2.35 37.66 27.77
N TYR A 26 -2.67 38.97 27.77
CA TYR A 26 -2.32 39.87 28.86
C TYR A 26 -3.25 39.77 30.09
N LYS A 27 -4.44 39.14 29.95
CA LYS A 27 -5.42 39.01 31.05
C LYS A 27 -5.59 37.58 31.57
N ASN A 28 -5.34 36.57 30.75
CA ASN A 28 -5.58 35.17 31.12
C ASN A 28 -4.30 34.33 31.07
N TYR A 29 -3.31 34.69 31.88
CA TYR A 29 -2.01 34.00 31.95
C TYR A 29 -2.16 32.47 32.14
N CYS A 30 -3.14 32.01 32.93
CA CYS A 30 -3.38 30.58 33.17
C CYS A 30 -3.83 29.80 31.93
N THR A 31 -4.58 30.41 30.99
CA THR A 31 -5.01 29.74 29.74
C THR A 31 -3.89 29.64 28.71
N TYR A 32 -2.83 30.44 28.86
CA TYR A 32 -1.66 30.46 27.97
C TYR A 32 -0.40 29.86 28.61
N SER A 33 -0.48 29.45 29.88
CA SER A 33 0.62 28.81 30.60
C SER A 33 0.82 27.40 30.05
N THR A 34 1.98 27.15 29.45
CA THR A 34 2.39 25.81 29.00
C THR A 34 3.12 25.02 30.09
N ASP A 35 3.35 25.64 31.25
CA ASP A 35 3.98 25.01 32.41
C ASP A 35 2.97 24.10 33.13
N PHE A 36 2.74 22.92 32.57
CA PHE A 36 2.09 21.81 33.26
C PHE A 36 3.17 20.87 33.81
N GLN A 37 3.11 20.56 35.10
CA GLN A 37 3.85 19.41 35.63
C GLN A 37 3.18 18.14 35.13
N TYR A 38 3.83 17.49 34.16
CA TYR A 38 3.42 16.18 33.67
C TYR A 38 3.78 15.13 34.73
N PHE A 39 2.78 14.70 35.50
CA PHE A 39 2.84 13.39 36.12
C PHE A 39 2.70 12.35 34.98
N ASN A 40 3.46 11.25 35.02
CA ASN A 40 3.49 10.19 33.99
C ASN A 40 2.16 9.41 33.85
N SER A 41 1.01 10.08 33.89
CA SER A 41 -0.30 9.55 33.51
C SER A 41 -0.84 10.41 32.37
N SER A 42 -1.10 9.79 31.22
CA SER A 42 -1.92 10.38 30.16
C SER A 42 -3.23 10.87 30.78
N LEU A 43 -3.46 12.18 30.81
CA LEU A 43 -4.74 12.76 31.20
C LEU A 43 -5.72 12.67 30.01
N THR A 44 -5.92 11.47 29.46
CA THR A 44 -7.07 11.19 28.60
C THR A 44 -8.28 11.10 29.53
N LEU A 45 -8.87 12.26 29.83
CA LEU A 45 -10.21 12.32 30.39
C LEU A 45 -11.12 11.62 29.38
N ALA A 46 -11.67 10.46 29.76
CA ALA A 46 -12.69 9.77 28.97
C ALA A 46 -13.79 10.79 28.64
N MET A 47 -14.02 11.04 27.36
CA MET A 47 -14.88 12.13 26.91
C MET A 47 -15.74 11.73 25.74
N CYS A 48 -17.01 11.45 26.05
CA CYS A 48 -18.02 11.21 25.04
C CYS A 48 -18.15 12.37 24.07
N GLY A 49 -17.93 12.06 22.79
CA GLY A 49 -18.07 12.97 21.66
C GLY A 49 -16.74 13.47 21.09
N ASN A 50 -15.61 12.86 21.48
CA ASN A 50 -14.28 13.11 20.93
C ASN A 50 -13.94 12.18 19.74
N SER A 51 -14.86 11.31 19.33
CA SER A 51 -14.71 10.28 18.28
C SER A 51 -13.74 9.14 18.61
N VAL A 52 -13.39 8.97 19.89
CA VAL A 52 -12.54 7.91 20.41
C VAL A 52 -13.35 7.15 21.46
N VAL A 53 -13.43 5.83 21.32
CA VAL A 53 -14.14 5.01 22.30
C VAL A 53 -13.26 4.84 23.53
N ASP A 54 -13.59 5.57 24.60
CA ASP A 54 -12.90 5.52 25.89
C ASP A 54 -13.48 4.41 26.82
N ASP A 55 -12.76 4.12 27.91
CA ASP A 55 -13.20 3.12 28.89
C ASP A 55 -14.58 3.49 29.50
N GLY A 56 -15.59 2.65 29.26
CA GLY A 56 -16.97 2.84 29.73
C GLY A 56 -17.95 3.30 28.65
N GLU A 57 -17.48 3.63 27.46
CA GLU A 57 -18.31 3.95 26.30
C GLU A 57 -18.52 2.72 25.41
N GLU A 58 -19.70 2.59 24.80
CA GLU A 58 -19.97 1.53 23.83
C GLU A 58 -19.58 1.96 22.41
N CYS A 59 -19.70 3.25 22.13
CA CYS A 59 -19.38 3.87 20.85
C CYS A 59 -19.17 5.38 21.02
N ASP A 60 -18.41 5.98 20.11
CA ASP A 60 -18.33 7.44 20.01
C ASP A 60 -18.50 7.85 18.53
N CYS A 61 -19.51 8.68 18.26
CA CYS A 61 -19.84 9.21 16.93
C CYS A 61 -19.38 10.67 16.73
N GLY A 62 -18.65 11.22 17.68
CA GLY A 62 -18.17 12.59 17.71
C GLY A 62 -19.17 13.56 18.31
N SER A 63 -19.20 14.78 17.78
CA SER A 63 -20.04 15.84 18.31
C SER A 63 -21.52 15.46 18.32
N PHE A 64 -22.31 16.11 19.18
CA PHE A 64 -23.77 15.92 19.26
C PHE A 64 -24.45 15.97 17.89
N LYS A 65 -23.96 16.83 16.99
CA LYS A 65 -24.46 16.97 15.61
C LYS A 65 -24.13 15.75 14.74
N GLN A 66 -22.92 15.20 14.85
CA GLN A 66 -22.51 14.00 14.11
C GLN A 66 -23.32 12.79 14.59
N CYS A 67 -23.48 12.65 15.91
CA CYS A 67 -24.30 11.60 16.54
C CYS A 67 -25.79 11.69 16.22
N TYR A 68 -26.33 12.90 16.03
CA TYR A 68 -27.73 13.08 15.65
C TYR A 68 -28.07 12.37 14.34
N THR A 69 -27.14 12.38 13.38
CA THR A 69 -27.29 11.68 12.09
C THR A 69 -26.79 10.24 12.09
N ASN A 70 -26.16 9.79 13.17
CA ASN A 70 -25.58 8.45 13.26
C ASN A 70 -26.67 7.40 13.53
N ALA A 71 -26.69 6.35 12.72
CA ALA A 71 -27.70 5.28 12.78
C ALA A 71 -27.43 4.21 13.85
N CYS A 72 -26.21 4.16 14.40
CA CYS A 72 -25.75 3.08 15.27
C CYS A 72 -25.43 3.56 16.70
N CYS A 73 -25.03 4.81 16.87
CA CYS A 73 -24.56 5.38 18.12
C CYS A 73 -25.40 6.60 18.52
N GLN A 74 -25.60 6.77 19.83
CA GLN A 74 -26.30 7.89 20.44
C GLN A 74 -25.31 8.95 20.95
N SER A 75 -25.82 10.14 21.26
CA SER A 75 -24.98 11.25 21.76
C SER A 75 -24.52 11.10 23.21
N ASP A 76 -24.96 10.03 23.89
CA ASP A 76 -24.50 9.63 25.22
C ASP A 76 -23.49 8.48 25.18
N CYS A 77 -22.93 8.20 23.99
CA CYS A 77 -21.94 7.16 23.73
C CYS A 77 -22.39 5.73 24.01
N THR A 78 -23.70 5.51 23.87
CA THR A 78 -24.34 4.19 23.91
C THR A 78 -24.83 3.76 22.52
N PHE A 79 -24.92 2.46 22.29
CA PHE A 79 -25.50 1.94 21.06
C PHE A 79 -26.99 2.25 20.97
N ARG A 80 -27.48 2.45 19.74
CA ARG A 80 -28.91 2.43 19.46
C ARG A 80 -29.42 0.98 19.53
N PRO A 81 -30.67 0.75 19.95
CA PRO A 81 -31.24 -0.60 20.00
C PRO A 81 -31.07 -1.37 18.69
N GLY A 82 -30.52 -2.58 18.76
CA GLY A 82 -30.24 -3.43 17.60
C GLY A 82 -28.88 -3.18 16.93
N SER A 83 -28.07 -2.25 17.43
CA SER A 83 -26.70 -2.02 16.96
C SER A 83 -25.71 -2.84 17.78
N ALA A 84 -24.77 -3.49 17.09
CA ALA A 84 -23.65 -4.21 17.68
C ALA A 84 -22.30 -3.49 17.48
N CYS A 85 -22.25 -2.54 16.53
CA CYS A 85 -21.08 -1.73 16.25
C CYS A 85 -21.47 -0.38 15.64
N ASN A 86 -20.55 0.58 15.70
CA ASN A 86 -20.70 1.90 15.08
C ASN A 86 -19.60 2.17 14.04
N THR A 87 -18.33 2.04 14.47
CA THR A 87 -17.14 2.26 13.64
C THR A 87 -16.32 0.97 13.49
N GLY A 88 -15.47 0.92 12.46
CA GLY A 88 -14.55 -0.18 12.20
C GLY A 88 -14.71 -0.81 10.82
N MET A 89 -13.63 -1.37 10.27
CA MET A 89 -13.59 -1.96 8.92
C MET A 89 -14.49 -3.20 8.76
N CYS A 90 -14.87 -3.83 9.86
CA CYS A 90 -15.80 -4.96 9.91
C CYS A 90 -17.17 -4.57 10.46
N CYS A 91 -17.53 -3.28 10.52
CA CYS A 91 -18.87 -2.84 10.85
C CYS A 91 -19.65 -2.44 9.59
N THR A 92 -20.74 -3.16 9.31
CA THR A 92 -21.63 -2.84 8.17
C THR A 92 -23.07 -2.75 8.68
N ASN A 93 -23.76 -1.64 8.43
CA ASN A 93 -25.15 -1.42 8.87
C ASN A 93 -25.36 -1.71 10.37
N CYS A 94 -24.50 -1.14 11.21
CA CYS A 94 -24.52 -1.30 12.67
C CYS A 94 -24.35 -2.75 13.17
N SER A 95 -23.95 -3.68 12.31
CA SER A 95 -23.76 -5.10 12.63
C SER A 95 -22.37 -5.56 12.21
N PHE A 96 -21.85 -6.60 12.89
CA PHE A 96 -20.58 -7.20 12.48
C PHE A 96 -20.70 -7.82 11.08
N SER A 97 -19.70 -7.54 10.25
CA SER A 97 -19.64 -8.01 8.87
C SER A 97 -19.45 -9.53 8.86
N PRO A 98 -20.10 -10.27 7.96
CA PRO A 98 -20.07 -11.73 7.98
C PRO A 98 -18.64 -12.27 7.83
N PRO A 99 -18.34 -13.46 8.40
CA PRO A 99 -17.04 -14.08 8.27
C PRO A 99 -16.61 -14.21 6.80
N GLY A 100 -15.38 -13.81 6.48
CA GLY A 100 -14.86 -13.81 5.12
C GLY A 100 -15.13 -12.53 4.32
N THR A 101 -15.65 -11.48 4.96
CA THR A 101 -15.70 -10.14 4.33
C THR A 101 -14.29 -9.55 4.28
N LEU A 102 -13.78 -9.21 3.10
CA LEU A 102 -12.47 -8.57 2.96
C LEU A 102 -12.50 -7.19 3.63
N CYS A 103 -11.69 -7.01 4.68
CA CYS A 103 -11.59 -5.74 5.40
C CYS A 103 -10.31 -4.96 5.07
N ARG A 104 -9.21 -5.65 4.77
CA ARG A 104 -7.98 -5.03 4.28
C ARG A 104 -7.49 -5.74 3.02
N PRO A 105 -7.42 -5.05 1.87
CA PRO A 105 -6.86 -5.62 0.64
C PRO A 105 -5.33 -5.59 0.67
N ILE A 106 -4.72 -6.47 -0.12
CA ILE A 106 -3.27 -6.52 -0.37
C ILE A 106 -2.82 -5.17 -0.92
N GLN A 107 -1.85 -4.53 -0.25
CA GLN A 107 -1.28 -3.25 -0.67
C GLN A 107 -0.10 -3.39 -1.63
N ASN A 108 0.70 -4.44 -1.48
CA ASN A 108 1.89 -4.68 -2.29
C ASN A 108 2.23 -6.19 -2.35
N ILE A 109 3.28 -6.55 -3.10
CA ILE A 109 3.67 -7.96 -3.31
C ILE A 109 4.13 -8.70 -2.06
N CYS A 110 4.47 -7.98 -0.99
CA CYS A 110 4.89 -8.50 0.30
C CYS A 110 3.78 -8.51 1.35
N ASP A 111 2.56 -8.17 0.97
CA ASP A 111 1.42 -8.02 1.86
C ASP A 111 0.40 -9.16 1.69
N LEU A 112 -0.42 -9.42 2.72
CA LEU A 112 -1.48 -10.44 2.69
C LEU A 112 -2.85 -9.78 2.93
N PRO A 113 -3.97 -10.41 2.52
CA PRO A 113 -5.30 -9.87 2.78
C PRO A 113 -5.87 -10.36 4.12
N GLU A 114 -6.68 -9.52 4.77
CA GLU A 114 -7.41 -9.85 6.00
C GLU A 114 -8.91 -9.80 5.79
N TYR A 115 -9.58 -10.72 6.48
CA TYR A 115 -11.00 -10.95 6.40
C TYR A 115 -11.64 -10.87 7.79
N CYS A 116 -12.80 -10.23 7.86
CA CYS A 116 -13.60 -10.16 9.07
C CYS A 116 -13.91 -11.56 9.60
N LEU A 117 -13.84 -11.72 10.93
CA LEU A 117 -14.20 -12.95 11.63
C LEU A 117 -15.70 -13.05 11.94
N GLY A 118 -16.44 -11.95 11.81
CA GLY A 118 -17.87 -11.87 12.13
C GLY A 118 -18.21 -11.76 13.61
N LEU A 119 -17.22 -11.50 14.46
CA LEU A 119 -17.36 -11.40 15.90
C LEU A 119 -17.06 -10.00 16.45
N THR A 120 -16.32 -9.18 15.69
CA THR A 120 -15.85 -7.85 16.09
C THR A 120 -16.02 -6.86 14.93
N SER A 121 -16.00 -5.56 15.24
CA SER A 121 -16.03 -4.48 14.24
C SER A 121 -14.64 -4.15 13.68
N THR A 122 -13.59 -4.63 14.34
CA THR A 122 -12.20 -4.48 13.92
C THR A 122 -11.79 -5.56 12.93
N CYS A 123 -11.02 -5.18 11.91
CA CYS A 123 -10.32 -6.15 11.08
C CYS A 123 -9.25 -6.84 11.93
N PRO A 124 -8.90 -8.11 11.67
CA PRO A 124 -7.72 -8.73 12.26
C PRO A 124 -6.46 -7.88 12.08
N GLU A 125 -5.46 -8.12 12.92
CA GLU A 125 -4.16 -7.46 12.80
C GLU A 125 -3.57 -7.66 11.40
N ASP A 126 -2.96 -6.61 10.87
CA ASP A 126 -2.24 -6.61 9.59
C ASP A 126 -1.13 -7.66 9.64
N VAL A 127 -1.25 -8.67 8.77
CA VAL A 127 -0.18 -9.63 8.53
C VAL A 127 0.33 -9.50 7.11
N TYR A 128 1.62 -9.71 6.97
CA TYR A 128 2.33 -9.61 5.70
C TYR A 128 3.17 -10.86 5.48
N LEU A 129 3.80 -11.02 4.32
CA LEU A 129 4.70 -12.15 4.07
C LEU A 129 5.87 -12.14 5.05
N GLN A 130 6.25 -13.31 5.56
CA GLN A 130 7.36 -13.44 6.49
C GLN A 130 8.63 -12.77 5.95
N ASP A 131 9.32 -12.03 6.81
CA ASP A 131 10.60 -11.37 6.46
C ASP A 131 11.60 -12.38 5.90
N GLY A 132 12.23 -12.03 4.79
CA GLY A 132 13.09 -12.91 4.00
C GLY A 132 12.38 -13.62 2.84
N THR A 133 11.06 -13.53 2.71
CA THR A 133 10.34 -14.06 1.54
C THR A 133 10.81 -13.36 0.25
N PRO A 134 11.28 -14.06 -0.79
CA PRO A 134 11.75 -13.43 -2.03
C PRO A 134 10.65 -12.60 -2.70
N CYS A 135 10.96 -11.35 -3.06
CA CYS A 135 10.03 -10.45 -3.77
C CYS A 135 10.56 -9.99 -5.13
N SER A 136 11.86 -10.12 -5.36
CA SER A 136 12.51 -9.94 -6.67
C SER A 136 13.71 -10.88 -6.79
N GLU A 137 14.41 -10.84 -7.92
CA GLU A 137 15.62 -11.66 -8.14
C GLU A 137 16.78 -11.28 -7.20
N VAL A 138 16.76 -10.07 -6.64
CA VAL A 138 17.87 -9.50 -5.86
C VAL A 138 17.45 -9.06 -4.45
N SER A 139 16.20 -9.28 -4.06
CA SER A 139 15.63 -8.72 -2.82
C SER A 139 14.47 -9.56 -2.26
N TYR A 140 14.08 -9.22 -1.04
CA TYR A 140 13.11 -9.96 -0.24
C TYR A 140 12.14 -9.01 0.48
N CYS A 141 11.08 -9.56 1.05
CA CYS A 141 10.15 -8.85 1.90
C CYS A 141 10.77 -8.57 3.26
N TYR A 142 10.55 -7.36 3.77
CA TYR A 142 10.91 -6.97 5.13
C TYR A 142 9.86 -5.98 5.66
N HIS A 143 9.24 -6.30 6.80
CA HIS A 143 8.13 -5.55 7.38
C HIS A 143 7.05 -5.17 6.35
N GLY A 144 6.63 -6.17 5.56
CA GLY A 144 5.55 -6.05 4.59
C GLY A 144 5.86 -5.20 3.35
N ASN A 145 7.12 -4.83 3.12
CA ASN A 145 7.55 -4.11 1.92
C ASN A 145 8.64 -4.88 1.19
N CYS A 146 8.64 -4.81 -0.15
CA CYS A 146 9.73 -5.34 -0.94
C CYS A 146 10.96 -4.43 -0.80
N THR A 147 12.11 -5.01 -0.49
CA THR A 147 13.35 -4.27 -0.24
C THR A 147 14.13 -3.92 -1.51
N ASP A 148 13.57 -4.22 -2.68
CA ASP A 148 14.18 -3.89 -3.97
C ASP A 148 14.19 -2.38 -4.22
N ARG A 149 15.38 -1.81 -4.40
CA ARG A 149 15.56 -0.37 -4.69
C ARG A 149 14.84 0.06 -5.97
N SER A 150 14.76 -0.80 -6.98
CA SER A 150 14.05 -0.50 -8.22
C SER A 150 12.55 -0.45 -7.98
N VAL A 151 11.99 -1.37 -7.17
CA VAL A 151 10.57 -1.30 -6.76
C VAL A 151 10.33 0.01 -6.01
N HIS A 152 11.21 0.38 -5.10
CA HIS A 152 11.09 1.64 -4.36
C HIS A 152 11.16 2.87 -5.29
N CYS A 153 12.07 2.88 -6.27
CA CYS A 153 12.14 3.93 -7.27
C CYS A 153 10.86 4.02 -8.11
N LYS A 154 10.24 2.89 -8.46
CA LYS A 154 8.98 2.85 -9.22
C LYS A 154 7.82 3.43 -8.43
N GLU A 155 7.75 3.16 -7.13
CA GLU A 155 6.73 3.73 -6.25
C GLU A 155 6.84 5.25 -6.14
N ILE A 156 8.05 5.80 -6.19
CA ILE A 156 8.29 7.25 -6.09
C ILE A 156 8.14 7.96 -7.43
N PHE A 157 8.72 7.42 -8.50
CA PHE A 157 8.90 8.11 -9.79
C PHE A 157 8.11 7.48 -10.96
N GLY A 158 7.43 6.36 -10.74
CA GLY A 158 6.66 5.63 -11.75
C GLY A 158 7.41 4.47 -12.39
N GLU A 159 6.70 3.67 -13.19
CA GLU A 159 7.10 2.34 -13.67
C GLU A 159 8.47 2.27 -14.37
N GLY A 160 8.88 3.34 -15.07
CA GLY A 160 10.16 3.40 -15.78
C GLY A 160 11.38 3.56 -14.89
N ALA A 161 11.21 4.05 -13.66
CA ALA A 161 12.30 4.33 -12.76
C ALA A 161 12.91 3.04 -12.19
N ILE A 162 14.23 3.03 -12.04
CA ILE A 162 14.99 1.88 -11.51
C ILE A 162 16.09 2.34 -10.57
N ASN A 163 16.69 1.40 -9.83
CA ASN A 163 17.86 1.68 -9.00
C ASN A 163 18.96 2.35 -9.81
N ALA A 164 19.54 3.44 -9.27
CA ALA A 164 20.65 4.09 -9.91
C ALA A 164 21.97 3.30 -9.73
N PRO A 165 22.97 3.51 -10.59
CA PRO A 165 24.31 2.96 -10.38
C PRO A 165 24.92 3.41 -9.04
N ASP A 166 25.79 2.58 -8.46
CA ASP A 166 26.45 2.85 -7.16
C ASP A 166 27.15 4.21 -7.09
N ALA A 167 27.64 4.71 -8.24
CA ALA A 167 28.22 6.04 -8.35
C ALA A 167 27.28 7.16 -7.84
N CYS A 168 25.96 7.03 -8.06
CA CYS A 168 24.98 8.01 -7.62
C CYS A 168 24.90 8.10 -6.08
N TYR A 169 25.12 6.99 -5.37
CA TYR A 169 25.08 6.93 -3.92
C TYR A 169 26.23 7.69 -3.24
N THR A 170 27.27 8.09 -3.99
CA THR A 170 28.27 9.05 -3.49
C THR A 170 27.63 10.39 -3.08
N MET A 171 26.42 10.71 -3.55
CA MET A 171 25.65 11.84 -3.08
C MET A 171 25.41 11.80 -1.56
N ASN A 172 25.29 10.62 -0.97
CA ASN A 172 25.09 10.45 0.47
C ASN A 172 26.30 10.86 1.34
N LYS A 173 27.47 11.10 0.73
CA LYS A 173 28.64 11.70 1.40
C LYS A 173 28.59 13.23 1.46
N ARG A 174 27.63 13.88 0.78
CA ARG A 174 27.53 15.35 0.76
C ARG A 174 26.96 15.93 2.04
N GLY A 175 26.19 15.15 2.80
CA GLY A 175 25.61 15.59 4.08
C GLY A 175 24.61 16.73 3.89
N ASN A 176 23.84 16.71 2.80
CA ASN A 176 22.82 17.71 2.50
C ASN A 176 21.44 17.07 2.45
N ARG A 177 20.37 17.86 2.25
CA ARG A 177 18.99 17.37 2.25
C ARG A 177 18.69 16.26 1.22
N PHE A 178 19.49 16.15 0.17
CA PHE A 178 19.34 15.17 -0.91
C PHE A 178 20.25 13.94 -0.74
N GLY A 179 21.28 14.04 0.10
CA GLY A 179 22.22 12.95 0.34
C GLY A 179 22.82 12.99 1.74
N HIS A 180 22.39 12.05 2.57
CA HIS A 180 22.81 11.85 3.95
C HIS A 180 22.39 10.47 4.45
N CYS A 181 22.96 10.01 5.56
CA CYS A 181 22.59 8.76 6.23
C CYS A 181 21.53 8.97 7.29
N ARG A 182 21.76 9.90 8.22
CA ARG A 182 20.87 10.11 9.37
C ARG A 182 20.59 11.59 9.60
N ARG A 183 19.53 11.84 10.33
CA ARG A 183 19.23 13.16 10.89
C ARG A 183 18.98 12.97 12.38
N ASP A 184 19.94 13.38 13.19
CA ASP A 184 19.80 13.31 14.65
C ASP A 184 19.04 14.53 15.18
N THR A 185 19.20 15.72 14.57
CA THR A 185 18.56 16.98 14.99
C THR A 185 18.24 17.92 13.82
N ILE A 186 17.44 18.96 14.07
CA ILE A 186 17.30 20.12 13.18
C ILE A 186 18.36 21.16 13.57
N PRO A 187 19.30 21.55 12.69
CA PRO A 187 20.18 20.80 11.78
C PRO A 187 21.52 20.37 12.48
N PRO A 188 22.30 19.37 12.01
CA PRO A 188 22.54 19.01 10.60
C PRO A 188 22.30 17.53 10.22
N THR A 189 22.20 17.27 8.91
CA THR A 189 22.20 15.93 8.31
C THR A 189 23.58 15.29 8.35
N ILE A 190 23.66 14.00 8.69
CA ILE A 190 24.92 13.27 8.90
C ILE A 190 25.36 12.60 7.60
N ILE A 191 26.62 12.82 7.20
CA ILE A 191 27.24 12.13 6.06
C ILE A 191 27.28 10.62 6.28
N CYS A 192 27.16 9.84 5.21
CA CYS A 192 27.38 8.41 5.29
C CYS A 192 28.87 8.04 5.36
N ALA A 193 29.21 7.02 6.14
CA ALA A 193 30.47 6.31 6.01
C ALA A 193 30.48 5.49 4.70
N ASP A 194 31.66 5.08 4.25
CA ASP A 194 31.82 4.34 2.98
C ASP A 194 31.00 3.06 2.91
N ALA A 195 30.89 2.33 4.03
CA ALA A 195 30.07 1.12 4.12
C ALA A 195 28.56 1.39 4.11
N ASP A 196 28.14 2.60 4.48
CA ASP A 196 26.73 2.96 4.69
C ASP A 196 26.13 3.77 3.55
N ILE A 197 26.93 4.13 2.53
CA ILE A 197 26.47 5.01 1.43
C ILE A 197 25.22 4.47 0.72
N GLN A 198 25.03 3.15 0.72
CA GLN A 198 23.89 2.45 0.13
C GLN A 198 22.64 2.43 1.02
N CYS A 199 22.72 2.92 2.26
CA CYS A 199 21.67 2.92 3.27
C CYS A 199 21.15 4.33 3.63
N GLY A 200 21.67 5.37 2.97
CA GLY A 200 21.19 6.74 3.12
C GLY A 200 19.99 7.06 2.23
N ARG A 201 20.06 8.17 1.50
CA ARG A 201 19.03 8.57 0.53
C ARG A 201 19.04 7.65 -0.68
N LEU A 202 17.85 7.27 -1.13
CA LEU A 202 17.63 6.46 -2.33
C LEU A 202 18.05 7.27 -3.57
N GLN A 203 18.66 6.59 -4.53
CA GLN A 203 19.05 7.17 -5.82
C GLN A 203 18.42 6.34 -6.94
N CYS A 204 17.76 7.02 -7.87
CA CYS A 204 17.03 6.41 -8.97
C CYS A 204 17.55 6.92 -10.32
N THR A 205 17.34 6.14 -11.37
CA THR A 205 17.61 6.55 -12.75
C THR A 205 16.43 6.18 -13.65
N ASN A 206 16.51 6.55 -14.93
CA ASN A 206 15.44 6.34 -15.92
C ASN A 206 14.09 6.97 -15.54
N VAL A 207 14.12 8.13 -14.87
CA VAL A 207 12.93 8.92 -14.54
C VAL A 207 12.51 9.74 -15.76
N THR A 208 11.34 9.42 -16.33
CA THR A 208 10.83 10.09 -17.55
C THR A 208 9.91 11.27 -17.27
N HIS A 209 9.16 11.21 -16.17
CA HIS A 209 8.22 12.25 -15.75
C HIS A 209 8.23 12.35 -14.21
N LEU A 210 8.10 13.56 -13.69
CA LEU A 210 8.05 13.79 -12.25
C LEU A 210 6.59 13.68 -11.76
N PRO A 211 6.26 12.73 -10.88
CA PRO A 211 4.91 12.64 -10.35
C PRO A 211 4.57 13.87 -9.50
N ARG A 212 3.29 14.02 -9.17
CA ARG A 212 2.86 14.99 -8.16
C ARG A 212 3.40 14.55 -6.80
N LEU A 213 4.57 15.08 -6.45
CA LEU A 213 5.15 14.93 -5.13
C LEU A 213 4.31 15.70 -4.10
N GLN A 214 4.40 15.28 -2.83
CA GLN A 214 3.75 15.99 -1.73
C GLN A 214 4.30 17.42 -1.59
N ASP A 215 3.53 18.30 -0.96
CA ASP A 215 3.99 19.66 -0.63
C ASP A 215 5.30 19.59 0.15
N HIS A 216 6.20 20.55 -0.07
CA HIS A 216 7.52 20.60 0.58
C HIS A 216 8.48 19.44 0.27
N VAL A 217 8.23 18.63 -0.76
CA VAL A 217 9.20 17.68 -1.31
C VAL A 217 9.91 18.30 -2.52
N GLY A 218 11.22 18.44 -2.42
CA GLY A 218 12.11 18.73 -3.54
C GLY A 218 12.68 17.45 -4.15
N PHE A 219 13.18 17.56 -5.37
CA PHE A 219 14.01 16.52 -5.99
C PHE A 219 15.30 17.13 -6.51
N HIS A 220 16.31 16.29 -6.70
CA HIS A 220 17.49 16.64 -7.45
C HIS A 220 17.57 15.82 -8.73
N GLN A 221 18.22 16.41 -9.73
CA GLN A 221 18.67 15.74 -10.93
C GLN A 221 20.14 16.11 -11.10
N SER A 222 21.02 15.11 -11.14
CA SER A 222 22.46 15.35 -11.22
C SER A 222 23.13 14.29 -12.07
N VAL A 223 24.19 14.67 -12.77
CA VAL A 223 25.03 13.72 -13.50
C VAL A 223 26.26 13.42 -12.65
N ILE A 224 26.42 12.17 -12.22
CA ILE A 224 27.55 11.71 -11.41
C ILE A 224 28.24 10.58 -12.17
N GLN A 225 29.53 10.76 -12.47
CA GLN A 225 30.32 9.80 -13.25
C GLN A 225 29.62 9.35 -14.55
N GLY A 226 29.01 10.31 -15.27
CA GLY A 226 28.29 10.06 -16.52
C GLY A 226 26.89 9.44 -16.37
N SER A 227 26.46 9.11 -15.15
CA SER A 227 25.13 8.54 -14.87
C SER A 227 24.16 9.61 -14.40
N LEU A 228 22.92 9.57 -14.90
CA LEU A 228 21.84 10.46 -14.45
C LEU A 228 21.22 9.93 -13.16
N CYS A 229 21.34 10.71 -12.09
CA CYS A 229 20.91 10.39 -10.73
C CYS A 229 19.76 11.30 -10.31
N PHE A 230 18.66 10.68 -9.87
CA PHE A 230 17.50 11.33 -9.27
C PHE A 230 17.34 10.89 -7.82
N GLY A 231 16.80 11.79 -7.01
CA GLY A 231 16.43 11.51 -5.63
C GLY A 231 15.57 12.63 -5.09
N VAL A 232 14.76 12.32 -4.09
CA VAL A 232 13.96 13.34 -3.39
C VAL A 232 14.70 13.83 -2.16
N ASP A 233 14.40 15.03 -1.67
CA ASP A 233 14.92 15.49 -0.39
C ASP A 233 14.14 14.93 0.78
N LEU A 234 14.73 15.05 1.97
CA LEU A 234 14.04 14.77 3.21
C LEU A 234 12.92 15.79 3.41
N HIS A 235 11.68 15.31 3.46
CA HIS A 235 10.51 16.14 3.78
C HIS A 235 10.62 16.70 5.21
N ILE A 236 10.37 18.00 5.39
CA ILE A 236 10.57 18.71 6.68
C ILE A 236 9.25 18.90 7.46
N GLY A 237 8.08 18.78 6.82
CA GLY A 237 6.79 18.91 7.48
C GLY A 237 6.46 17.73 8.41
N THR A 238 5.88 18.07 9.57
CA THR A 238 5.47 17.14 10.62
C THR A 238 4.43 16.14 10.11
N TYR A 239 4.54 14.88 10.55
CA TYR A 239 3.60 13.78 10.30
C TYR A 239 3.58 13.15 8.90
N THR A 240 4.61 13.34 8.07
CA THR A 240 4.71 12.70 6.75
C THR A 240 5.79 11.62 6.71
N THR A 241 5.57 10.58 5.91
CA THR A 241 6.52 9.47 5.71
C THR A 241 7.62 9.90 4.75
N ASP A 242 8.88 9.77 5.18
CA ASP A 242 10.03 10.04 4.32
C ASP A 242 10.21 8.91 3.28
N VAL A 243 9.66 9.11 2.09
CA VAL A 243 9.73 8.13 1.00
C VAL A 243 11.09 8.06 0.32
N GLY A 244 11.96 9.07 0.48
CA GLY A 244 13.24 9.11 -0.24
C GLY A 244 14.42 8.46 0.48
N HIS A 245 14.18 7.82 1.61
CA HIS A 245 15.19 7.08 2.36
C HIS A 245 15.26 5.62 1.88
N VAL A 246 16.43 5.00 1.85
CA VAL A 246 16.52 3.55 1.59
C VAL A 246 15.80 2.79 2.71
N ARG A 247 14.84 1.92 2.37
CA ARG A 247 14.03 1.21 3.38
C ARG A 247 14.91 0.31 4.24
N PRO A 248 14.59 0.17 5.55
CA PRO A 248 15.15 -0.91 6.35
C PRO A 248 14.95 -2.27 5.67
N GLY A 249 15.88 -3.20 5.84
CA GLY A 249 15.87 -4.50 5.16
C GLY A 249 16.47 -4.50 3.76
N THR A 250 16.79 -3.34 3.18
CA THR A 250 17.41 -3.27 1.84
C THR A 250 18.83 -3.85 1.85
N PRO A 251 19.15 -4.82 0.97
CA PRO A 251 20.51 -5.37 0.87
C PRO A 251 21.54 -4.26 0.57
N CYS A 252 22.66 -4.24 1.28
CA CYS A 252 23.72 -3.23 1.11
C CYS A 252 25.09 -3.82 0.75
N GLY A 253 25.22 -5.15 0.80
CA GLY A 253 26.41 -5.88 0.35
C GLY A 253 26.84 -6.96 1.36
N GLY A 254 27.57 -7.98 0.90
CA GLY A 254 28.22 -8.96 1.78
C GLY A 254 27.29 -9.79 2.68
N GLY A 255 26.01 -9.96 2.30
CA GLY A 255 25.01 -10.62 3.16
C GLY A 255 24.45 -9.74 4.27
N TYR A 256 24.68 -8.42 4.20
CA TYR A 256 24.13 -7.43 5.12
C TYR A 256 23.01 -6.60 4.48
N TYR A 257 22.18 -6.01 5.33
CA TYR A 257 21.09 -5.12 4.96
C TYR A 257 21.09 -3.85 5.81
N CYS A 258 20.42 -2.82 5.28
CA CYS A 258 20.29 -1.52 5.91
C CYS A 258 19.38 -1.61 7.14
N ASN A 259 19.91 -1.27 8.31
CA ASN A 259 19.14 -1.12 9.55
C ASN A 259 19.45 0.25 10.15
N ASN A 260 18.42 1.10 10.31
CA ASN A 260 18.57 2.48 10.75
C ASN A 260 19.68 3.22 10.00
N SER A 261 19.68 3.15 8.66
CA SER A 261 20.65 3.82 7.79
C SER A 261 22.11 3.35 7.90
N VAL A 262 22.35 2.17 8.50
CA VAL A 262 23.68 1.56 8.60
C VAL A 262 23.65 0.16 8.01
N CYS A 263 24.71 -0.21 7.29
CA CYS A 263 24.89 -1.53 6.67
C CYS A 263 25.57 -2.48 7.65
N ASN A 264 24.83 -3.00 8.65
CA ASN A 264 25.41 -3.86 9.68
C ASN A 264 24.55 -5.07 10.09
N ALA A 265 23.29 -5.14 9.69
CA ALA A 265 22.41 -6.24 10.06
C ALA A 265 22.56 -7.40 9.08
N SER A 266 22.69 -8.63 9.57
CA SER A 266 22.93 -9.80 8.72
C SER A 266 21.60 -10.37 8.22
N VAL A 267 21.51 -10.74 6.95
CA VAL A 267 20.33 -11.42 6.40
C VAL A 267 20.03 -12.73 7.14
N ALA A 268 21.07 -13.39 7.70
CA ALA A 268 20.90 -14.59 8.52
C ALA A 268 20.06 -14.34 9.78
N ASP A 269 20.09 -13.12 10.34
CA ASP A 269 19.40 -12.77 11.59
C ASP A 269 17.87 -12.73 11.40
N MET A 270 17.37 -12.67 10.16
CA MET A 270 15.93 -12.72 9.86
C MET A 270 15.30 -14.08 10.22
N ASN A 271 16.11 -15.13 10.36
CA ASN A 271 15.65 -16.48 10.71
C ASN A 271 14.48 -16.94 9.81
N TYR A 272 14.64 -16.77 8.50
CA TYR A 272 13.65 -17.21 7.51
C TYR A 272 13.59 -18.74 7.50
N ASP A 273 12.41 -19.29 7.79
CA ASP A 273 12.17 -20.73 7.90
C ASP A 273 10.96 -21.19 7.07
N CYS A 274 10.48 -20.35 6.15
CA CYS A 274 9.33 -20.66 5.32
C CYS A 274 9.70 -21.41 4.04
N GLU A 275 10.25 -22.61 4.20
CA GLU A 275 10.40 -23.51 3.05
C GLU A 275 9.02 -23.94 2.51
N PRO A 276 8.86 -24.17 1.18
CA PRO A 276 7.56 -24.50 0.59
C PRO A 276 6.85 -25.72 1.19
N ASN A 277 7.61 -26.70 1.69
CA ASN A 277 7.10 -27.89 2.39
C ASN A 277 6.35 -27.55 3.70
N LYS A 278 6.73 -26.48 4.41
CA LYS A 278 6.12 -26.04 5.68
C LYS A 278 4.61 -25.83 5.55
N CYS A 279 4.20 -25.24 4.42
CA CYS A 279 2.81 -25.00 4.07
C CYS A 279 2.30 -25.96 2.97
N ASN A 280 2.87 -27.17 2.90
CA ASN A 280 2.49 -28.23 1.96
C ASN A 280 2.45 -27.81 0.48
N TYR A 281 3.32 -26.88 0.07
CA TYR A 281 3.37 -26.29 -1.27
C TYR A 281 2.05 -25.62 -1.70
N ARG A 282 1.20 -25.28 -0.74
CA ARG A 282 -0.17 -24.76 -0.93
C ARG A 282 -0.42 -23.49 -0.12
N GLY A 283 0.65 -22.80 0.27
CA GLY A 283 0.58 -21.56 1.03
C GLY A 283 1.96 -20.95 1.23
N VAL A 284 1.96 -19.80 1.89
CA VAL A 284 3.14 -19.00 2.24
C VAL A 284 3.07 -18.65 3.73
N CYS A 285 4.19 -18.31 4.37
CA CYS A 285 4.17 -17.93 5.78
C CYS A 285 3.93 -16.44 5.94
N ASN A 286 3.15 -16.07 6.95
CA ASN A 286 2.94 -14.69 7.33
C ASN A 286 3.98 -14.21 8.36
N SER A 287 3.90 -12.94 8.74
CA SER A 287 4.77 -12.28 9.73
C SER A 287 4.77 -12.95 11.12
N LYS A 288 3.72 -13.72 11.44
CA LYS A 288 3.59 -14.53 12.67
C LYS A 288 4.12 -15.96 12.50
N ARG A 289 4.79 -16.27 11.39
CA ARG A 289 5.36 -17.59 11.03
C ARG A 289 4.32 -18.71 10.84
N ASN A 290 3.05 -18.35 10.70
CA ASN A 290 1.95 -19.27 10.38
C ASN A 290 1.69 -19.34 8.87
N CYS A 291 1.15 -20.46 8.39
CA CYS A 291 0.79 -20.58 6.98
C CYS A 291 -0.48 -19.80 6.63
N HIS A 292 -0.35 -18.90 5.66
CA HIS A 292 -1.42 -18.34 4.87
C HIS A 292 -1.65 -19.22 3.63
N CYS A 293 -2.71 -20.01 3.67
CA CYS A 293 -3.03 -21.00 2.65
C CYS A 293 -3.68 -20.37 1.42
N HIS A 294 -3.36 -20.91 0.25
CA HIS A 294 -4.04 -20.56 -0.98
C HIS A 294 -5.52 -20.96 -0.92
N ILE A 295 -6.33 -20.30 -1.74
CA ILE A 295 -7.76 -20.58 -1.86
C ILE A 295 -7.98 -22.07 -2.14
N GLY A 296 -8.86 -22.70 -1.36
CA GLY A 296 -9.14 -24.13 -1.43
C GLY A 296 -8.46 -24.98 -0.35
N TRP A 297 -7.59 -24.41 0.49
CA TRP A 297 -6.87 -25.11 1.57
C TRP A 297 -7.06 -24.42 2.90
N GLU A 298 -7.24 -25.16 4.00
CA GLU A 298 -7.35 -24.54 5.33
C GLU A 298 -6.02 -24.51 6.10
N PRO A 299 -5.75 -23.43 6.87
CA PRO A 299 -4.68 -23.42 7.86
C PRO A 299 -4.94 -24.48 8.96
N PRO A 300 -3.93 -24.90 9.74
CA PRO A 300 -2.61 -24.28 9.92
C PRO A 300 -1.52 -24.76 8.96
N ARG A 301 -1.71 -25.88 8.26
CA ARG A 301 -0.67 -26.49 7.41
C ARG A 301 -1.04 -26.58 5.92
N CYS A 302 -2.23 -26.14 5.52
CA CYS A 302 -2.70 -26.20 4.13
C CYS A 302 -2.84 -27.64 3.58
N ILE A 303 -3.23 -28.60 4.44
CA ILE A 303 -3.39 -30.02 4.06
C ILE A 303 -4.82 -30.37 3.70
N ASN A 304 -5.78 -29.83 4.45
CA ASN A 304 -7.18 -30.13 4.26
C ASN A 304 -7.79 -29.11 3.30
N LYS A 305 -8.90 -29.51 2.65
CA LYS A 305 -9.68 -28.59 1.81
C LYS A 305 -10.38 -27.54 2.67
N GLY A 306 -10.28 -26.28 2.28
CA GLY A 306 -10.78 -25.15 3.06
C GLY A 306 -11.02 -23.91 2.22
N ALA A 307 -11.28 -22.79 2.89
CA ALA A 307 -11.49 -21.51 2.20
C ALA A 307 -10.18 -20.88 1.70
N GLY A 308 -9.07 -21.06 2.43
CA GLY A 308 -7.83 -20.30 2.27
C GLY A 308 -7.51 -19.49 3.54
N GLY A 309 -6.57 -18.57 3.41
CA GLY A 309 -6.23 -17.62 4.47
C GLY A 309 -5.31 -18.20 5.54
N SER A 310 -5.12 -17.45 6.63
CA SER A 310 -4.33 -17.84 7.80
C SER A 310 -5.20 -17.92 9.05
N LEU A 311 -4.67 -18.52 10.12
CA LEU A 311 -5.23 -18.37 11.47
C LEU A 311 -5.28 -16.90 11.91
N ASP A 312 -4.37 -16.07 11.38
CA ASP A 312 -4.20 -14.68 11.82
C ASP A 312 -4.99 -13.66 10.97
N SER A 313 -5.36 -14.01 9.73
CA SER A 313 -5.96 -13.09 8.77
C SER A 313 -7.43 -13.39 8.46
N GLY A 314 -8.01 -14.39 9.15
CA GLY A 314 -9.35 -14.90 8.86
C GLY A 314 -9.44 -15.68 7.53
N PRO A 315 -10.50 -16.48 7.35
CA PRO A 315 -10.72 -17.23 6.11
C PRO A 315 -11.33 -16.31 5.03
N PRO A 316 -10.97 -16.46 3.75
CA PRO A 316 -11.67 -15.81 2.65
C PRO A 316 -13.10 -16.37 2.51
N PRO A 317 -13.99 -15.73 1.73
CA PRO A 317 -15.37 -16.16 1.61
C PRO A 317 -15.47 -17.52 0.89
N ARG A 318 -16.15 -18.50 1.51
CA ARG A 318 -16.31 -19.87 0.96
C ARG A 318 -17.03 -19.95 -0.39
N ARG A 319 -17.85 -18.95 -0.72
CA ARG A 319 -18.53 -18.84 -2.01
C ARG A 319 -17.94 -17.65 -2.76
N MET A 320 -16.97 -17.92 -3.64
CA MET A 320 -16.68 -16.96 -4.70
C MET A 320 -17.94 -16.81 -5.54
N ARG A 321 -18.54 -15.62 -5.52
CA ARG A 321 -19.53 -15.25 -6.54
C ARG A 321 -18.79 -15.37 -7.86
N SER A 322 -19.08 -16.41 -8.65
CA SER A 322 -18.60 -16.43 -10.03
C SER A 322 -19.25 -15.21 -10.69
N VAL A 323 -18.47 -14.16 -10.93
CA VAL A 323 -18.93 -13.11 -11.82
C VAL A 323 -19.04 -13.81 -13.17
N ARG A 324 -20.28 -14.10 -13.62
CA ARG A 324 -20.52 -14.53 -14.99
C ARG A 324 -20.02 -13.40 -15.87
N GLN A 325 -18.78 -13.52 -16.33
CA GLN A 325 -18.20 -12.59 -17.27
C GLN A 325 -19.09 -12.64 -18.51
N SER A 326 -19.47 -11.47 -19.03
CA SER A 326 -20.37 -11.40 -20.17
C SER A 326 -19.75 -12.11 -21.37
N ASP A 327 -20.35 -13.22 -21.81
CA ASP A 327 -19.88 -14.00 -22.98
C ASP A 327 -19.91 -13.19 -24.29
N LYS A 328 -20.47 -11.97 -24.28
CA LYS A 328 -20.55 -11.06 -25.43
C LYS A 328 -19.18 -10.83 -26.07
N SER A 329 -18.11 -10.67 -25.28
CA SER A 329 -16.76 -10.44 -25.81
C SER A 329 -16.24 -11.66 -26.57
N VAL A 330 -16.45 -12.87 -26.03
CA VAL A 330 -16.05 -14.14 -26.64
C VAL A 330 -16.83 -14.39 -27.93
N VAL A 331 -18.14 -14.13 -27.93
CA VAL A 331 -18.98 -14.21 -29.13
C VAL A 331 -18.51 -13.22 -30.20
N TYR A 332 -18.18 -11.99 -29.82
CA TYR A 332 -17.65 -10.99 -30.74
C TYR A 332 -16.33 -11.44 -31.39
N PHE A 333 -15.38 -11.93 -30.60
CA PHE A 333 -14.13 -12.49 -31.11
C PHE A 333 -14.37 -13.66 -32.07
N ARG A 334 -15.27 -14.59 -31.73
CA ARG A 334 -15.62 -15.73 -32.62
C ARG A 334 -16.17 -15.26 -33.96
N VAL A 335 -17.02 -14.23 -33.98
CA VAL A 335 -17.56 -13.66 -35.23
C VAL A 335 -16.46 -12.98 -36.04
N VAL A 336 -15.57 -12.22 -35.41
CA VAL A 336 -14.44 -11.56 -36.08
C VAL A 336 -13.50 -12.59 -36.72
N PHE A 337 -13.08 -13.61 -35.95
CA PHE A 337 -12.24 -14.69 -36.48
C PHE A 337 -12.94 -15.47 -37.59
N GLY A 338 -14.24 -15.78 -37.44
CA GLY A 338 -15.02 -16.44 -38.47
C GLY A 338 -15.05 -15.65 -39.79
N ARG A 339 -15.20 -14.32 -39.73
CA ARG A 339 -15.15 -13.44 -40.90
C ARG A 339 -13.76 -13.40 -41.55
N MET A 340 -12.70 -13.34 -40.74
CA MET A 340 -11.33 -13.42 -41.25
C MET A 340 -11.08 -14.74 -41.98
N TYR A 341 -11.47 -15.88 -41.41
CA TYR A 341 -11.29 -17.18 -42.05
C TYR A 341 -12.08 -17.28 -43.36
N ALA A 342 -13.32 -16.79 -43.41
CA ALA A 342 -14.11 -16.76 -44.63
C ALA A 342 -13.45 -15.90 -45.73
N PHE A 343 -12.90 -14.73 -45.36
CA PHE A 343 -12.18 -13.86 -46.28
C PHE A 343 -10.91 -14.51 -46.84
N ILE A 344 -10.11 -15.15 -45.98
CA ILE A 344 -8.91 -15.89 -46.38
C ILE A 344 -9.30 -17.04 -47.33
N ALA A 345 -10.35 -17.80 -47.01
CA ALA A 345 -10.82 -18.89 -47.86
C ALA A 345 -11.27 -18.38 -49.25
N ALA A 346 -11.99 -17.25 -49.31
CA ALA A 346 -12.40 -16.63 -50.56
C ALA A 346 -11.21 -16.16 -51.40
N LEU A 347 -10.18 -15.57 -50.77
CA LEU A 347 -8.95 -15.19 -51.46
C LEU A 347 -8.20 -16.40 -52.02
N LEU A 348 -8.02 -17.46 -51.22
CA LEU A 348 -7.36 -18.69 -51.67
C LEU A 348 -8.11 -19.35 -52.82
N PHE A 349 -9.45 -19.39 -52.75
CA PHE A 349 -10.28 -19.91 -53.83
C PHE A 349 -10.20 -19.04 -55.10
N GLY A 350 -10.20 -17.71 -54.95
CA GLY A 350 -10.01 -16.77 -56.05
C GLY A 350 -8.64 -16.93 -56.73
N VAL A 351 -7.58 -17.17 -55.96
CA VAL A 351 -6.24 -17.46 -56.50
C VAL A 351 -6.24 -18.79 -57.24
N ALA A 352 -6.79 -19.86 -56.64
CA ALA A 352 -6.83 -21.18 -57.25
C ALA A 352 -7.61 -21.21 -58.58
N THR A 353 -8.71 -20.47 -58.67
CA THR A 353 -9.56 -20.39 -59.88
C THR A 353 -8.98 -19.49 -60.98
N ASN A 354 -8.10 -18.54 -60.64
CA ASN A 354 -7.42 -17.65 -61.61
C ASN A 354 -6.12 -18.24 -62.17
N VAL A 355 -5.68 -19.42 -61.74
CA VAL A 355 -4.58 -20.14 -62.39
C VAL A 355 -5.05 -20.61 -63.78
N LYS A 356 -4.89 -19.76 -64.79
CA LYS A 356 -5.04 -20.14 -66.19
C LYS A 356 -4.01 -21.23 -66.49
N ILE A 357 -4.49 -22.42 -66.84
CA ILE A 357 -3.67 -23.51 -67.37
C ILE A 357 -3.05 -23.01 -68.68
N ILE A 358 -1.77 -22.63 -68.63
CA ILE A 358 -0.99 -22.29 -69.82
C ILE A 358 -0.81 -23.59 -70.60
N LYS A 359 -1.59 -23.79 -71.67
CA LYS A 359 -1.40 -24.90 -72.60
C LYS A 359 -0.13 -24.64 -73.42
N THR A 360 0.99 -25.25 -73.02
CA THR A 360 2.16 -25.39 -73.88
C THR A 360 1.83 -26.38 -74.99
N THR A 361 1.79 -25.91 -76.23
CA THR A 361 1.63 -26.76 -77.41
C THR A 361 3.02 -26.99 -78.01
N PRO A 362 3.54 -28.22 -78.06
CA PRO A 362 4.84 -28.47 -78.67
C PRO A 362 4.71 -28.40 -80.20
N THR A 363 5.42 -27.45 -80.81
CA THR A 363 5.59 -27.37 -82.27
C THR A 363 6.67 -28.37 -82.68
N GLN A 364 6.33 -29.32 -83.55
CA GLN A 364 7.27 -30.22 -84.20
C GLN A 364 8.02 -29.45 -85.30
N GLU A 365 9.33 -29.25 -85.15
CA GLU A 365 10.20 -28.85 -86.24
C GLU A 365 10.41 -30.05 -87.18
N THR A 366 9.95 -29.92 -88.42
CA THR A 366 10.34 -30.83 -89.51
C THR A 366 11.72 -30.40 -90.03
N ALA A 367 12.71 -31.27 -89.84
CA ALA A 367 14.03 -31.14 -90.46
C ALA A 367 13.93 -31.33 -91.99
N ILE A 368 14.57 -30.44 -92.75
CA ILE A 368 14.90 -30.59 -94.17
C ILE A 368 16.35 -31.02 -94.27
#